data_AF-A0AAD8I5K1-F1
#
_entry.id   AF-A0AAD8I5K1-F1
#
_cell.length_a   1.000
_cell.length_b   1.000
_cell.length_c   1.000
_cell.angle_alpha   90.00
_cell.angle_beta   90.00
_cell.angle_gamma   90.00
#
_symmetry.space_group_name_H-M   'P 1'
#
loop_
_entity.id
_entity.type
_entity.pdbx_description
1 polymer ?
#
loop_
_entity_poly.entity_id
_entity_poly.type
_entity_poly.pdbx_seq_one_letter_code
_entity_poly.pdbx_strand_id
1 'polypeptide(L)'
;MFSILILCSQEGQEGWWSYEFCYKKKLRQIHLEDDKVVQEFVLGVYDDEATAAYNQNLSDISTLKDPRSKDASQRYHAHQYTHGTKCDLTNQPRETEVRYVCSEPRAMISSITELSTCKYALTVQGPMLCKHP
;
A
#
# COMPACT_ATOMS: atom_id res chain seq x y z
N MET A 1 -28.97 0.52 -0.50
CA MET A 1 -28.46 1.55 0.42
C MET A 1 -26.96 1.67 0.15
N PHE A 2 -26.61 2.49 -0.84
CA PHE A 2 -25.25 2.63 -1.36
C PHE A 2 -24.61 3.86 -0.71
N SER A 3 -23.80 3.64 0.33
CA SER A 3 -23.02 4.70 0.95
C SER A 3 -21.71 4.88 0.17
N ILE A 4 -21.63 6.02 -0.54
CA ILE A 4 -20.46 6.81 -0.93
C ILE A 4 -19.11 6.06 -1.02
N LEU A 5 -18.59 6.00 -2.25
CA LEU A 5 -17.25 5.56 -2.68
C LEU A 5 -16.09 6.07 -1.80
N ILE A 6 -15.81 5.37 -0.71
CA ILE A 6 -14.47 5.31 -0.13
C ILE A 6 -14.00 3.87 -0.33
N LEU A 7 -13.06 3.63 -1.26
CA LEU A 7 -12.42 2.32 -1.40
C LEU A 7 -11.46 2.14 -0.22
N CYS A 8 -12.02 1.84 0.96
CA CYS A 8 -11.28 1.33 2.10
C CYS A 8 -11.42 -0.19 2.12
N SER A 9 -10.30 -0.89 2.14
CA SER A 9 -10.25 -2.34 2.33
C SER A 9 -9.68 -2.62 3.72
N GLN A 10 -10.34 -3.52 4.46
CA GLN A 10 -9.85 -4.01 5.75
C GLN A 10 -9.33 -5.44 5.59
N GLU A 11 -8.09 -5.68 6.00
CA GLU A 11 -7.49 -7.01 6.07
C GLU A 11 -7.22 -7.34 7.54
N GLY A 12 -7.82 -8.43 8.02
CA GLY A 12 -7.48 -9.01 9.31
C GLY A 12 -6.36 -10.01 9.11
N GLN A 13 -5.18 -9.76 9.69
CA GLN A 13 -4.15 -10.79 9.75
C GLN A 13 -4.40 -11.69 10.96
N GLU A 14 -3.97 -12.96 10.88
CA GLU A 14 -3.91 -13.83 12.06
C GLU A 14 -2.98 -13.19 13.11
N GLY A 15 -3.55 -12.47 14.08
CA GLY A 15 -2.77 -11.72 15.07
C GLY A 15 -3.52 -10.55 15.69
N TRP A 16 -2.77 -9.69 16.39
CA TRP A 16 -3.27 -8.53 17.15
C TRP A 16 -3.72 -7.35 16.25
N TRP A 17 -3.24 -7.26 15.01
CA TRP A 17 -3.42 -6.08 14.16
C TRP A 17 -4.36 -6.32 12.99
N SER A 18 -5.24 -5.34 12.76
CA SER A 18 -6.00 -5.18 11.51
C SER A 18 -5.45 -3.99 10.72
N TYR A 19 -5.61 -4.03 9.39
CA TYR A 19 -5.14 -2.95 8.52
C TYR A 19 -6.30 -2.37 7.72
N GLU A 20 -6.41 -1.04 7.69
CA GLU A 20 -7.36 -0.30 6.87
C GLU A 20 -6.61 0.51 5.82
N PHE A 21 -6.79 0.14 4.55
CA PHE A 21 -6.20 0.86 3.43
C PHE A 21 -7.26 1.63 2.66
N CYS A 22 -7.17 2.95 2.63
CA CYS A 22 -8.07 3.80 1.85
C CYS A 22 -7.33 4.45 0.68
N TYR A 23 -7.74 4.13 -0.55
CA TYR A 23 -7.07 4.56 -1.79
C TYR A 23 -6.88 6.09 -1.85
N LYS A 24 -5.62 6.53 -2.07
CA LYS A 24 -5.19 7.93 -2.12
C LYS A 24 -5.57 8.75 -0.88
N LYS A 25 -5.76 8.08 0.26
CA LYS A 25 -6.00 8.72 1.55
C LYS A 25 -4.90 8.32 2.53
N LYS A 26 -5.07 7.21 3.25
CA LYS A 26 -4.12 6.75 4.27
C LYS A 26 -4.18 5.24 4.45
N LEU A 27 -3.09 4.68 4.95
CA LEU A 27 -3.01 3.32 5.48
C LEU A 27 -2.92 3.38 7.00
N ARG A 28 -3.75 2.60 7.70
CA ARG A 28 -3.75 2.51 9.16
C ARG A 28 -3.60 1.07 9.61
N GLN A 29 -2.89 0.90 10.71
CA GLN A 29 -2.85 -0.29 11.54
C GLN A 29 -3.69 -0.01 12.79
N ILE A 30 -4.66 -0.88 13.07
CA ILE A 30 -5.62 -0.73 14.16
C ILE A 30 -5.71 -2.02 14.97
N HIS A 31 -5.80 -1.89 16.30
CA HIS A 31 -6.20 -2.97 17.18
C HIS A 31 -7.63 -2.73 17.65
N LEU A 32 -8.45 -3.78 17.57
CA LEU A 32 -9.86 -3.75 17.91
C LEU A 32 -10.11 -4.63 19.15
N GLU A 33 -10.82 -4.10 20.13
CA GLU A 33 -11.45 -4.85 21.22
C GLU A 33 -12.95 -4.57 21.21
N ASP A 34 -13.80 -5.60 21.19
CA ASP A 34 -15.27 -5.47 21.07
C ASP A 34 -15.71 -4.52 19.94
N ASP A 35 -15.10 -4.67 18.75
CA ASP A 35 -15.29 -3.83 17.55
C ASP A 35 -14.95 -2.34 17.73
N LYS A 36 -14.24 -1.98 18.80
CA LYS A 36 -13.77 -0.61 19.06
C LYS A 36 -12.27 -0.50 18.83
N VAL A 37 -11.86 0.55 18.11
CA VAL A 37 -10.45 0.89 17.94
C VAL A 37 -9.89 1.35 19.28
N VAL A 38 -9.03 0.52 19.89
CA VAL A 38 -8.33 0.82 21.14
C VAL A 38 -6.90 1.29 20.90
N GLN A 39 -6.31 0.95 19.75
CA GLN A 39 -5.00 1.41 19.35
C GLN A 39 -4.94 1.66 17.84
N GLU A 40 -4.24 2.72 17.43
CA GLU A 40 -4.11 3.11 16.04
C GLU A 40 -2.71 3.66 15.73
N PHE A 41 -2.16 3.23 14.59
CA PHE A 41 -1.00 3.83 13.95
C PHE A 41 -1.29 4.13 12.48
N VAL A 42 -1.00 5.35 12.03
CA VAL A 42 -0.99 5.69 10.61
C VAL A 42 0.33 5.21 10.02
N LEU A 43 0.27 4.32 9.03
CA LEU A 43 1.45 3.78 8.34
C LEU A 43 1.87 4.63 7.14
N GLY A 44 1.06 5.64 6.82
CA GLY A 44 1.34 6.68 5.83
C GLY A 44 0.06 7.31 5.29
N VAL A 45 0.21 8.52 4.76
CA VAL A 45 -0.79 9.30 4.04
C VAL A 45 -0.31 9.43 2.61
N TYR A 46 -1.22 9.34 1.65
CA TYR A 46 -0.86 9.41 0.23
C TYR A 46 -0.12 10.71 -0.08
N ASP A 47 1.03 10.57 -0.72
CA ASP A 47 1.94 11.65 -1.07
C ASP A 47 2.09 11.68 -2.59
N ASP A 48 1.47 12.67 -3.23
CA ASP A 48 1.43 12.81 -4.69
C ASP A 48 2.79 13.22 -5.26
N GLU A 49 3.49 14.12 -4.59
CA GLU A 49 4.84 14.56 -4.97
C GLU A 49 5.85 13.40 -4.88
N ALA A 50 5.89 12.68 -3.75
CA ALA A 50 6.76 11.52 -3.59
C ALA A 50 6.40 10.40 -4.57
N THR A 51 5.11 10.19 -4.84
CA THR A 51 4.64 9.23 -5.84
C THR A 51 5.12 9.60 -7.25
N ALA A 52 5.01 10.87 -7.63
CA ALA A 52 5.45 11.34 -8.95
C ALA A 52 6.96 11.19 -9.12
N ALA A 53 7.74 11.61 -8.11
CA ALA A 53 9.20 11.48 -8.11
C ALA A 53 9.66 10.01 -8.18
N TYR A 54 9.01 9.13 -7.43
CA TYR A 54 9.31 7.70 -7.44
C TYR A 54 9.03 7.06 -8.80
N ASN A 55 7.88 7.36 -9.40
CA ASN A 55 7.48 6.79 -10.68
C ASN A 55 8.31 7.33 -11.86
N GLN A 56 8.80 8.57 -11.80
CA GLN A 56 9.78 9.08 -12.78
C GLN A 56 11.08 8.26 -12.75
N ASN A 57 11.63 8.03 -11.56
CA ASN A 57 12.83 7.22 -11.39
C ASN A 57 12.59 5.75 -11.81
N LEU A 58 11.42 5.19 -11.49
CA LEU A 58 11.02 3.87 -11.94
C LEU A 58 10.91 3.78 -13.46
N SER A 59 10.41 4.80 -14.15
CA SER A 59 10.42 4.82 -15.62
C SER A 59 11.84 4.82 -16.18
N ASP A 60 12.76 5.57 -15.57
CA ASP A 60 14.18 5.56 -15.94
C ASP A 60 14.82 4.18 -15.71
N ILE A 61 14.50 3.51 -14.60
CA ILE A 61 14.96 2.13 -14.30
C ILE A 61 14.27 1.09 -15.20
N SER A 62 13.02 1.29 -15.60
CA SER A 62 12.26 0.39 -16.47
C SER A 62 12.86 0.32 -17.89
N THR A 63 13.51 1.40 -18.34
CA THR A 63 14.24 1.42 -19.63
C THR A 63 15.51 0.56 -19.62
N LEU A 64 15.94 0.05 -18.46
CA LEU A 64 17.10 -0.83 -18.31
C LEU A 64 16.75 -2.31 -18.06
N LYS A 65 15.46 -2.67 -17.93
CA LYS A 65 15.04 -4.06 -17.69
C LYS A 65 14.51 -4.72 -18.96
N ASP A 66 15.09 -5.88 -19.27
CA ASP A 66 14.77 -6.72 -20.43
C ASP A 66 13.25 -6.91 -20.59
N PRO A 67 12.65 -6.54 -21.73
CA PRO A 67 11.24 -6.77 -22.05
C PRO A 67 10.77 -8.23 -21.91
N ARG A 68 11.71 -9.18 -21.85
CA ARG A 68 11.49 -10.63 -21.70
C ARG A 68 11.49 -11.14 -20.26
N SER A 69 11.66 -10.27 -19.26
CA SER A 69 11.49 -10.64 -17.85
C SER A 69 10.07 -11.15 -17.61
N LYS A 70 9.91 -12.46 -17.39
CA LYS A 70 8.63 -13.14 -17.09
C LYS A 70 8.13 -12.89 -15.67
N ASP A 71 8.84 -12.07 -14.90
CA ASP A 71 8.51 -11.81 -13.51
C ASP A 71 7.44 -10.71 -13.43
N ALA A 72 6.17 -11.14 -13.37
CA ALA A 72 5.01 -10.26 -13.24
C ALA A 72 5.10 -9.33 -12.01
N SER A 73 5.90 -9.69 -10.99
CA SER A 73 6.16 -8.85 -9.83
C SER A 73 6.97 -7.58 -10.15
N GLN A 74 7.57 -7.49 -11.35
CA GLN A 74 8.30 -6.31 -11.81
C GLN A 74 7.42 -5.30 -12.56
N ARG A 75 6.15 -5.62 -12.84
CA ARG A 75 5.18 -4.73 -13.50
C ARG A 75 4.11 -4.31 -12.51
N TYR A 76 4.47 -3.46 -11.55
CA TYR A 76 3.52 -2.86 -10.62
C TYR A 76 3.52 -1.35 -10.77
N HIS A 77 2.37 -0.74 -10.50
CA HIS A 77 2.27 0.70 -10.30
C HIS A 77 2.47 0.99 -8.81
N ALA A 78 3.23 2.02 -8.48
CA ALA A 78 3.56 2.32 -7.09
C ALA A 78 2.98 3.67 -6.65
N HIS A 79 2.44 3.70 -5.44
CA HIS A 79 2.13 4.93 -4.71
C HIS A 79 2.95 4.98 -3.43
N GLN A 80 3.47 6.15 -3.10
CA GLN A 80 4.17 6.41 -1.85
C GLN A 80 3.19 6.99 -0.83
N TYR A 81 3.19 6.45 0.37
CA TYR A 81 2.43 6.93 1.52
C TYR A 81 3.43 7.29 2.63
N THR A 82 3.52 8.56 2.97
CA THR A 82 4.54 9.12 3.87
C THR A 82 3.86 9.80 5.06
N HIS A 83 4.61 10.48 5.93
CA HIS A 83 4.05 11.28 7.04
C HIS A 83 3.12 10.48 8.00
N GLY A 84 3.41 9.20 8.23
CA GLY A 84 2.69 8.38 9.19
C GLY A 84 2.98 8.74 10.64
N THR A 85 2.34 8.02 11.57
CA THR A 85 2.58 8.16 13.00
C THR A 85 4.06 7.92 13.32
N LYS A 86 4.64 8.79 14.15
CA LYS A 86 6.05 8.71 14.53
C LYS A 86 6.40 7.35 15.13
N CYS A 87 7.42 6.72 14.57
CA CYS A 87 7.99 5.48 15.06
C CYS A 87 8.73 5.75 16.38
N ASP A 88 8.43 4.97 17.40
CA ASP A 88 9.09 5.00 18.71
C ASP A 88 10.52 4.47 18.64
N LEU A 89 10.80 3.51 17.76
CA LEU A 89 12.12 2.89 17.62
C LEU A 89 13.10 3.71 16.78
N THR A 90 12.63 4.30 15.67
CA THR A 90 13.49 5.05 14.74
C THR A 90 13.34 6.56 14.87
N ASN A 91 12.34 7.03 15.61
CA ASN A 91 11.96 8.43 15.73
C ASN A 91 11.56 9.10 14.40
N GLN A 92 11.36 8.31 13.33
CA GLN A 92 10.95 8.78 12.01
C GLN A 92 9.47 8.50 11.75
N PRO A 93 8.78 9.27 10.89
CA PRO A 93 7.42 8.94 10.45
C PRO A 93 7.37 7.56 9.80
N ARG A 94 6.33 6.77 10.09
CA ARG A 94 6.06 5.53 9.36
C ARG A 94 5.74 5.84 7.89
N GLU A 95 6.17 4.98 6.99
CA GLU A 95 5.94 5.10 5.56
C GLU A 95 5.61 3.75 4.92
N THR A 96 4.87 3.79 3.82
CA THR A 96 4.42 2.60 3.09
C THR A 96 4.53 2.82 1.59
N GLU A 97 5.17 1.88 0.89
CA GLU A 97 5.03 1.74 -0.56
C GLU A 97 3.81 0.84 -0.88
N VAL A 98 2.82 1.39 -1.58
CA VAL A 98 1.66 0.63 -2.05
C VAL A 98 1.89 0.19 -3.50
N ARG A 99 1.98 -1.12 -3.70
CA ARG A 99 2.22 -1.79 -4.98
C ARG A 99 0.92 -2.31 -5.54
N TYR A 100 0.50 -1.77 -6.68
CA TYR A 100 -0.66 -2.25 -7.40
C TYR A 100 -0.21 -3.27 -8.44
N VAL A 101 -0.78 -4.48 -8.38
CA VAL A 101 -0.44 -5.59 -9.28
C VAL A 101 -1.70 -6.06 -10.01
N CYS A 102 -1.56 -6.38 -11.29
CA CYS A 102 -2.67 -6.96 -12.07
C CYS A 102 -3.14 -8.30 -11.47
N SER A 103 -4.44 -8.42 -11.22
CA SER A 103 -5.10 -9.68 -10.84
C SER A 103 -6.60 -9.61 -11.11
N GLU A 104 -7.22 -10.71 -11.55
CA GLU A 104 -8.67 -10.82 -11.78
C GLU A 104 -9.30 -11.80 -10.78
N PRO A 105 -10.59 -11.67 -10.41
CA PRO A 105 -11.59 -10.73 -10.94
C PRO A 105 -11.82 -9.46 -10.09
N ARG A 106 -11.31 -9.41 -8.86
CA ARG A 106 -11.63 -8.34 -7.89
C ARG A 106 -10.38 -7.74 -7.28
N ALA A 107 -10.50 -6.48 -6.86
CA ALA A 107 -9.44 -5.82 -6.13
C ALA A 107 -9.40 -6.29 -4.66
N MET A 108 -8.22 -6.63 -4.15
CA MET A 108 -8.02 -7.01 -2.75
C MET A 108 -6.61 -6.64 -2.28
N ILE A 109 -6.45 -6.47 -0.96
CA ILE A 109 -5.13 -6.43 -0.35
C ILE A 109 -4.61 -7.87 -0.34
N SER A 110 -3.48 -8.15 -0.99
CA SER A 110 -2.91 -9.50 -1.02
C SER A 110 -1.83 -9.70 0.04
N SER A 111 -1.12 -8.63 0.43
CA SER A 111 -0.11 -8.70 1.48
C SER A 111 0.19 -7.33 2.07
N ILE A 112 0.60 -7.32 3.33
CA ILE A 112 1.32 -6.22 3.96
C ILE A 112 2.54 -6.78 4.66
N THR A 113 3.69 -6.13 4.51
CA THR A 113 4.96 -6.59 5.07
C THR A 113 5.77 -5.41 5.55
N GLU A 114 6.33 -5.51 6.75
CA GLU A 114 7.31 -4.56 7.25
C GLU A 114 8.69 -4.93 6.68
N LEU A 115 9.18 -4.15 5.73
CA LEU A 115 10.46 -4.42 5.04
C LEU A 115 11.66 -4.11 5.94
N SER A 116 11.50 -3.10 6.79
CA SER A 116 12.42 -2.70 7.85
C SER A 116 11.62 -1.92 8.88
N THR A 117 12.19 -1.66 10.06
CA THR A 117 11.47 -1.02 11.17
C THR A 117 10.72 0.24 10.72
N CYS A 118 9.39 0.23 10.87
CA CYS A 118 8.46 1.29 10.52
C CYS A 118 8.36 1.65 9.03
N LYS A 119 8.84 0.79 8.13
CA LYS A 119 8.70 0.90 6.67
C LYS A 119 7.98 -0.32 6.11
N TYR A 120 6.87 -0.08 5.42
CA TYR A 120 5.96 -1.13 4.99
C TYR A 120 5.85 -1.21 3.46
N ALA A 121 5.49 -2.38 2.97
CA ALA A 121 5.03 -2.60 1.61
C ALA A 121 3.64 -3.24 1.65
N LEU A 122 2.68 -2.61 0.98
CA LEU A 122 1.31 -3.11 0.82
C LEU A 122 1.12 -3.53 -0.65
N THR A 123 0.75 -4.77 -0.91
CA THR A 123 0.39 -5.21 -2.26
C THR A 123 -1.12 -5.23 -2.41
N VAL A 124 -1.62 -4.47 -3.38
CA VAL A 124 -3.02 -4.47 -3.78
C VAL A 124 -3.12 -5.11 -5.15
N GLN A 125 -3.81 -6.23 -5.21
CA GLN A 125 -4.10 -6.93 -6.46
C GLN A 125 -5.42 -6.42 -7.03
N GLY A 126 -5.54 -6.27 -8.34
CA GLY A 126 -6.82 -5.93 -8.98
C GLY A 126 -6.78 -5.75 -10.50
N PRO A 127 -7.95 -5.73 -11.16
CA PRO A 127 -8.04 -5.80 -12.62
C PRO A 127 -7.63 -4.49 -13.31
N MET A 128 -7.51 -3.39 -12.56
CA MET A 128 -7.26 -2.04 -13.09
C MET A 128 -5.95 -1.91 -13.88
N LEU A 129 -4.96 -2.76 -13.60
CA LEU A 129 -3.65 -2.74 -14.27
C LEU A 129 -3.50 -3.82 -15.35
N CYS A 130 -4.48 -4.72 -15.50
CA CYS A 130 -4.38 -5.84 -16.46
C CYS A 130 -4.61 -5.41 -17.92
N LYS A 131 -5.22 -4.24 -18.13
CA LYS A 131 -5.54 -3.70 -19.47
C LYS A 131 -4.55 -2.63 -19.94
N HIS A 132 -3.49 -2.38 -19.17
CA HIS A 132 -2.43 -1.48 -19.58
C HIS A 132 -1.38 -2.27 -20.39
N PRO A 133 -1.05 -1.85 -21.63
CA PRO A 133 -0.03 -2.51 -22.46
C PRO A 133 1.35 -2.57 -21.81
#